data_AF-A0A7C8EBJ9-F1
#
_entry.id   AF-A0A7C8EBJ9-F1
#
_cell.length_a   1.000
_cell.length_b   1.000
_cell.length_c   1.000
_cell.angle_alpha   90.00
_cell.angle_beta   90.00
_cell.angle_gamma   90.00
#
_symmetry.space_group_name_H-M   'P 1'
#
loop_
_entity.id
_entity.type
_entity.pdbx_description
1 polymer ?
#
loop_
_entity_poly.entity_id
_entity_poly.type
_entity_poly.pdbx_seq_one_letter_code
_entity_poly.pdbx_strand_id
1 'polypeptide(L)'
;PDRVWITPAHGALEIHWTETDGKTGGYHVYRREGKEIIRLTATPLAHPPFVDQGAKKGATYSYAVSAVSAQADHKEGLLSKWIEVRNLITE
;
A
#
# COMPACT_ATOMS: atom_id res chain seq x y z
N PRO A 1 2.69 6.91 -6.90
CA PRO A 1 1.58 7.65 -6.26
C PRO A 1 2.07 8.81 -5.39
N ASP A 2 1.55 10.02 -5.62
CA ASP A 2 1.97 11.21 -4.88
C ASP A 2 1.32 11.31 -3.49
N ARG A 3 0.14 10.70 -3.33
CA ARG A 3 -0.60 10.67 -2.07
C ARG A 3 -1.02 9.25 -1.73
N VAL A 4 -0.74 8.85 -0.48
CA VAL A 4 -1.17 7.59 0.13
C VAL A 4 -1.83 7.92 1.45
N TRP A 5 -2.96 7.28 1.76
CA TRP A 5 -3.64 7.41 3.04
C TRP A 5 -4.20 6.05 3.48
N ILE A 6 -4.51 5.94 4.76
CA ILE A 6 -4.97 4.70 5.36
C ILE A 6 -6.30 4.94 6.04
N THR A 7 -7.29 4.12 5.70
CA THR A 7 -8.62 4.13 6.31
C THR A 7 -8.79 2.84 7.11
N PRO A 8 -8.94 2.92 8.44
CA PRO A 8 -9.36 1.77 9.24
C PRO A 8 -10.81 1.39 8.92
N ALA A 9 -11.07 0.15 8.49
CA ALA A 9 -12.42 -0.32 8.13
C ALA A 9 -12.55 -1.83 8.31
N HIS A 10 -13.71 -2.30 8.80
CA HIS A 10 -14.06 -3.73 8.88
C HIS A 10 -12.99 -4.62 9.56
N GLY A 11 -12.32 -4.13 10.62
CA GLY A 11 -11.26 -4.87 11.31
C GLY A 11 -9.93 -4.92 10.56
N ALA A 12 -9.78 -4.22 9.45
CA ALA A 12 -8.58 -4.18 8.61
C ALA A 12 -8.12 -2.75 8.33
N LEU A 13 -6.92 -2.62 7.77
CA LEU A 13 -6.42 -1.36 7.24
C LEU A 13 -6.57 -1.33 5.73
N GLU A 14 -7.32 -0.36 5.22
CA GLU A 14 -7.40 -0.09 3.79
C GLU A 14 -6.35 0.95 3.41
N ILE A 15 -5.47 0.59 2.49
CA ILE A 15 -4.43 1.45 1.95
C ILE A 15 -4.98 2.02 0.64
N HIS A 16 -5.14 3.33 0.61
CA HIS A 16 -5.64 4.08 -0.53
C HIS A 16 -4.53 4.99 -1.08
N TRP A 17 -4.60 5.29 -2.36
CA TRP A 17 -3.67 6.20 -3.00
C TRP A 17 -4.30 6.94 -4.18
N THR A 18 -3.69 8.06 -4.55
CA THR A 18 -4.02 8.73 -5.81
C THR A 18 -3.33 7.97 -6.95
N GLU A 19 -4.11 7.57 -7.95
CA GLU A 19 -3.56 6.94 -9.14
C GLU A 19 -2.60 7.89 -9.86
N THR A 20 -1.48 7.35 -10.33
CA THR A 20 -0.48 8.11 -11.09
C THR A 20 -1.02 8.34 -12.50
N ASP A 21 -0.95 9.58 -12.99
CA ASP A 21 -1.29 9.89 -14.37
C ASP A 21 -0.31 9.21 -15.35
N GLY A 22 -0.84 8.68 -16.46
CA GLY A 22 -0.06 8.04 -17.53
C GLY A 22 -0.23 6.52 -17.62
N LYS A 23 0.75 5.85 -18.23
CA LYS A 23 0.70 4.40 -18.51
C LYS A 23 1.18 3.58 -17.31
N THR A 24 0.35 3.48 -16.27
CA THR A 24 0.57 2.59 -15.12
C THR A 24 -0.14 1.26 -15.31
N GLY A 25 0.60 0.15 -15.15
CA GLY A 25 0.10 -1.22 -15.24
C GLY A 25 -0.44 -1.76 -13.91
N GLY A 26 -0.26 -1.00 -12.82
CA GLY A 26 -0.80 -1.29 -11.50
C GLY A 26 0.14 -0.81 -10.40
N TYR A 27 -0.11 -1.28 -9.18
CA TYR A 27 0.57 -0.82 -7.97
C TYR A 27 0.96 -1.95 -7.05
N HIS A 28 2.16 -1.88 -6.51
CA HIS A 28 2.59 -2.72 -5.41
C HIS A 28 2.48 -1.99 -4.08
N VAL A 29 1.88 -2.67 -3.09
CA VAL A 29 1.75 -2.17 -1.72
C VAL A 29 2.77 -2.86 -0.82
N TYR A 30 3.42 -2.05 0.00
CA TYR A 30 4.45 -2.46 0.94
C TYR A 30 4.04 -2.07 2.35
N ARG A 31 4.36 -2.95 3.30
CA ARG A 31 4.21 -2.72 4.73
C ARG A 31 5.56 -2.84 5.41
N ARG A 32 5.81 -1.94 6.34
CA ARG A 32 6.95 -1.97 7.24
C ARG A 32 6.49 -2.24 8.66
N GLU A 33 7.09 -3.23 9.30
CA GLU A 33 6.91 -3.58 10.71
C GLU A 33 8.29 -3.54 11.38
N GLY A 34 8.55 -2.49 12.16
CA GLY A 34 9.88 -2.22 12.70
C GLY A 34 10.92 -1.98 11.60
N LYS A 35 11.84 -2.93 11.39
CA LYS A 35 12.89 -2.86 10.35
C LYS A 35 12.57 -3.67 9.10
N GLU A 36 11.59 -4.57 9.16
CA GLU A 36 11.25 -5.44 8.06
C GLU A 36 10.31 -4.74 7.08
N ILE A 37 10.57 -4.87 5.79
CA ILE A 37 9.72 -4.37 4.70
C ILE A 37 9.22 -5.56 3.90
N ILE A 38 7.91 -5.68 3.77
CA ILE A 38 7.22 -6.78 3.13
C ILE A 38 6.36 -6.23 2.00
N ARG A 39 6.46 -6.82 0.81
CA ARG A 39 5.51 -6.56 -0.28
C ARG A 39 4.25 -7.38 -0.03
N LEU A 40 3.12 -6.70 0.16
CA LEU A 40 1.84 -7.36 0.46
C LEU A 40 1.09 -7.85 -0.79
N THR A 41 1.50 -7.36 -1.96
CA THR A 41 0.89 -7.69 -3.25
C THR A 41 1.77 -8.68 -4.01
N ALA A 42 1.20 -9.80 -4.45
CA ALA A 42 1.89 -10.74 -5.32
C ALA A 42 1.99 -10.20 -6.75
N THR A 43 0.89 -9.65 -7.26
CA THR A 43 0.77 -8.98 -8.55
C THR A 43 0.38 -7.51 -8.36
N PRO A 44 0.72 -6.60 -9.29
CA PRO A 44 0.29 -5.21 -9.21
C PRO A 44 -1.24 -5.11 -9.17
N LEU A 45 -1.77 -4.29 -8.27
CA LEU A 45 -3.19 -4.00 -8.19
C LEU A 45 -3.53 -2.87 -9.18
N ALA A 46 -4.61 -3.01 -9.95
CA ALA A 46 -4.98 -1.98 -10.92
C ALA A 46 -5.43 -0.68 -10.25
N HIS A 47 -6.23 -0.78 -9.19
CA HIS A 47 -6.90 0.35 -8.53
C HIS A 47 -6.87 0.19 -7.00
N PRO A 48 -6.85 1.28 -6.21
CA PRO A 48 -7.04 1.21 -4.77
C PRO A 48 -8.50 0.81 -4.40
N PRO A 49 -8.74 0.37 -3.15
CA PRO A 49 -7.75 0.14 -2.09
C PRO A 49 -7.11 -1.25 -2.13
N PHE A 50 -5.97 -1.37 -1.47
CA PHE A 50 -5.49 -2.66 -0.96
C PHE A 50 -5.95 -2.85 0.49
N VAL A 51 -6.48 -4.02 0.83
CA VAL A 51 -6.98 -4.31 2.18
C VAL A 51 -6.00 -5.22 2.92
N ASP A 52 -5.31 -4.69 3.94
CA ASP A 52 -4.42 -5.46 4.80
C ASP A 52 -5.21 -6.13 5.94
N GLN A 53 -5.75 -7.31 5.66
CA GLN A 53 -6.44 -8.18 6.62
C GLN A 53 -5.49 -8.75 7.69
N GLY A 54 -4.17 -8.71 7.47
CA GLY A 54 -3.17 -9.23 8.40
C GLY A 54 -2.73 -8.21 9.45
N ALA A 55 -3.23 -6.97 9.39
CA ALA A 55 -2.87 -5.91 10.32
C ALA A 55 -3.43 -6.20 11.72
N LYS A 56 -2.54 -6.39 12.71
CA LYS A 56 -2.94 -6.71 14.08
C LYS A 56 -3.36 -5.46 14.84
N LYS A 57 -4.41 -5.56 15.66
CA LYS A 57 -4.84 -4.49 16.58
C LYS A 57 -3.71 -4.13 17.55
N GLY A 58 -3.56 -2.84 17.82
CA GLY A 58 -2.54 -2.27 18.69
C GLY A 58 -1.16 -2.13 18.05
N ALA A 59 -0.89 -2.76 16.91
CA ALA A 59 0.38 -2.66 16.20
C ALA A 59 0.50 -1.35 15.41
N THR A 60 1.74 -0.91 15.22
CA THR A 60 2.08 0.22 14.36
C THR A 60 2.72 -0.31 13.09
N TYR A 61 2.23 0.17 11.96
CA TYR A 61 2.73 -0.18 10.63
C TYR A 61 3.02 1.09 9.86
N SER A 62 4.00 1.03 8.95
CA SER A 62 4.13 2.03 7.90
C SER A 62 3.82 1.41 6.54
N TYR A 63 3.17 2.15 5.66
CA TYR A 63 2.85 1.68 4.31
C TYR A 63 3.41 2.61 3.25
N ALA A 64 3.78 2.03 2.12
CA ALA A 64 4.17 2.75 0.92
C ALA A 64 3.65 2.02 -0.33
N VAL A 65 3.47 2.77 -1.41
CA VAL A 65 2.96 2.24 -2.67
C VAL A 65 3.92 2.61 -3.80
N SER A 66 4.25 1.65 -4.65
CA SER A 66 4.98 1.89 -5.90
C SER A 66 4.08 1.65 -7.11
N ALA A 67 4.27 2.45 -8.16
CA ALA A 67 3.60 2.27 -9.43
C ALA A 67 4.46 1.37 -10.36
N VAL A 68 3.80 0.52 -11.12
CA VAL A 68 4.43 -0.35 -12.12
C VAL A 68 4.11 0.17 -13.51
N SER A 69 5.11 0.26 -14.39
CA SER A 69 4.94 0.65 -15.79
C SER A 69 4.02 -0.33 -16.53
N ALA A 70 3.12 0.18 -17.40
CA ALA A 70 2.33 -0.66 -18.32
C ALA A 70 3.12 -1.10 -19.57
N GLN A 71 4.41 -0.75 -19.67
CA GLN A 71 5.26 -1.19 -20.77
C GLN A 71 5.68 -2.66 -20.57
N ALA A 72 6.16 -3.29 -21.64
CA ALA A 72 6.52 -4.71 -21.64
C ALA A 72 7.55 -5.10 -20.56
N ASP A 73 8.41 -4.17 -20.14
CA ASP A 73 9.42 -4.39 -19.11
C ASP A 73 8.88 -4.29 -17.68
N HIS A 74 7.62 -3.88 -17.48
CA HIS A 74 6.90 -3.81 -16.20
C HIS A 74 7.75 -3.24 -15.06
N LYS A 75 8.55 -2.21 -15.35
CA LYS A 75 9.44 -1.62 -14.36
C LYS A 75 8.66 -1.01 -13.21
N GLU A 76 9.02 -1.40 -11.99
CA GLU A 76 8.52 -0.80 -10.77
C GLU A 76 9.27 0.50 -10.46
N GLY A 77 8.52 1.54 -10.07
CA GLY A 77 9.05 2.84 -9.70
C GLY A 77 9.53 2.91 -8.25
N LEU A 78 9.83 4.14 -7.81
CA LEU A 78 10.15 4.41 -6.42
C LEU A 78 8.92 4.23 -5.52
N LEU A 79 9.18 3.83 -4.27
CA LEU A 79 8.17 3.87 -3.23
C LEU A 79 7.71 5.31 -2.98
N SER A 80 6.41 5.48 -2.73
CA SER A 80 5.87 6.71 -2.16
C SER A 80 6.55 7.05 -0.82
N LYS A 81 6.25 8.23 -0.29
CA LYS A 81 6.51 8.50 1.13
C LYS A 81 5.83 7.42 1.98
N TRP A 82 6.54 6.97 3.00
CA TRP A 82 5.99 6.08 4.01
C TRP A 82 4.97 6.84 4.86
N ILE A 83 3.78 6.28 5.03
CA ILE A 83 2.78 6.78 5.97
C ILE A 83 2.63 5.78 7.10
N GLU A 84 2.76 6.27 8.34
CA GLU A 84 2.60 5.46 9.54
C GLU A 84 1.15 5.50 10.03
N VAL A 85 0.67 4.35 10.50
CA VAL A 85 -0.63 4.20 11.16
C VAL A 85 -0.50 3.26 12.35
N ARG A 86 -1.21 3.58 13.43
CA ARG A 86 -1.43 2.66 14.53
C ARG A 86 -2.80 2.04 14.37
N ASN A 87 -2.87 0.70 14.29
CA ASN A 87 -4.14 0.01 14.18
C ASN A 87 -4.89 0.06 15.52
N LEU A 88 -5.77 1.03 15.67
CA LEU A 88 -6.61 1.20 16.87
C LEU A 88 -8.05 0.73 16.66
N ILE A 89 -8.33 -0.02 15.59
CA ILE A 89 -9.69 -0.50 15.30
C ILE A 89 -10.19 -1.32 16.49
N THR A 90 -11.29 -0.85 17.07
CA THR A 90 -12.10 -1.60 18.03
C THR A 90 -13.22 -2.30 17.26
N GLU A 91 -13.51 -3.55 17.63
CA GLU A 91 -14.63 -4.33 17.11
C GLU A 91 -15.97 -3.59 17.29
#